data_AF-A0A9E6B740-F1
#
_entry.id   AF-A0A9E6B740-F1
#
_cell.length_a   1.000
_cell.length_b   1.000
_cell.length_c   1.000
_cell.angle_alpha   90.00
_cell.angle_beta   90.00
_cell.angle_gamma   90.00
#
_symmetry.space_group_name_H-M   'P 1'
#
loop_
_entity.id
_entity.type
_entity.pdbx_description
1 polymer ?
#
loop_
_entity_poly.entity_id
_entity_poly.type
_entity_poly.pdbx_seq_one_letter_code
_entity_poly.pdbx_strand_id
1 'polypeptide(L)'
;MQLSKNMQNTARKTMIHIVLISFTVLALFPILIVVVNSFKSRRGIFKSPLSFPTEKTFSVSGYETVLFRSDFELYFSNSMIVTVTSLCLILLFGAMASYTFAEYRFKGNTLLGLFM
;
A
#
# COMPACT_ATOMS: atom_id res chain seq x y z
N MET A 1 -6.48 0.73 44.67
CA MET A 1 -7.23 1.31 43.51
C MET A 1 -6.34 1.55 42.26
N GLN A 2 -5.06 1.91 42.39
CA GLN A 2 -4.13 2.14 41.26
C GLN A 2 -3.80 0.87 40.43
N LEU A 3 -3.72 -0.31 41.07
CA LEU A 3 -3.35 -1.57 40.40
C LEU A 3 -4.39 -2.06 39.36
N SER A 4 -5.69 -1.77 39.58
CA SER A 4 -6.76 -2.17 38.65
C SER A 4 -6.73 -1.36 37.34
N LYS A 5 -6.42 -0.05 37.42
CA LYS A 5 -6.30 0.82 36.23
C LYS A 5 -5.17 0.38 35.29
N ASN A 6 -4.04 -0.08 35.83
CA ASN A 6 -2.92 -0.56 35.02
C ASN A 6 -3.25 -1.86 34.29
N MET A 7 -3.95 -2.79 34.95
CA MET A 7 -4.34 -4.06 34.33
C MET A 7 -5.40 -3.87 33.24
N GLN A 8 -6.33 -2.93 33.43
CA GLN A 8 -7.29 -2.51 32.39
C GLN A 8 -6.58 -1.86 31.18
N ASN A 9 -5.55 -1.05 31.41
CA ASN A 9 -4.77 -0.45 30.33
C ASN A 9 -3.93 -1.47 29.56
N THR A 10 -3.34 -2.46 30.24
CA THR A 10 -2.59 -3.54 29.58
C THR A 10 -3.52 -4.45 28.77
N ALA A 11 -4.66 -4.87 29.33
CA ALA A 11 -5.64 -5.67 28.61
C ALA A 11 -6.18 -4.94 27.36
N ARG A 12 -6.49 -3.64 27.48
CA ARG A 12 -6.90 -2.80 26.35
C ARG A 12 -5.81 -2.69 25.29
N LYS A 13 -4.55 -2.49 25.69
CA LYS A 13 -3.41 -2.45 24.75
C LYS A 13 -3.23 -3.77 24.02
N THR A 14 -3.29 -4.90 24.72
CA THR A 14 -3.20 -6.23 24.11
C THR A 14 -4.34 -6.47 23.13
N MET A 15 -5.58 -6.10 23.49
CA MET A 15 -6.73 -6.20 22.60
C MET A 15 -6.55 -5.36 21.33
N ILE A 16 -6.08 -4.11 21.47
CA ILE A 16 -5.78 -3.23 20.33
C ILE A 16 -4.71 -3.86 19.43
N HIS A 17 -3.63 -4.43 19.99
CA HIS A 17 -2.58 -5.07 19.20
C HIS A 17 -3.11 -6.31 18.46
N ILE A 18 -3.94 -7.14 19.09
CA ILE A 18 -4.56 -8.30 18.43
C ILE A 18 -5.41 -7.84 17.24
N VAL A 19 -6.21 -6.79 17.41
CA VAL A 19 -7.03 -6.23 16.33
C VAL A 19 -6.14 -5.69 15.21
N LEU A 20 -5.12 -4.87 15.52
CA LEU A 20 -4.19 -4.34 14.52
C LEU A 20 -3.46 -5.46 13.75
N ILE A 21 -2.99 -6.50 14.45
CA ILE A 21 -2.32 -7.65 13.83
C ILE A 21 -3.30 -8.39 12.90
N SER A 22 -4.54 -8.61 13.34
CA SER A 22 -5.57 -9.24 12.51
C SER A 22 -5.83 -8.46 11.23
N PHE A 23 -6.03 -7.14 11.32
CA PHE A 23 -6.19 -6.27 10.15
C PHE A 23 -4.96 -6.29 9.23
N THR A 24 -3.76 -6.29 9.82
CA THR A 24 -2.52 -6.39 9.06
C THR A 24 -2.43 -7.69 8.29
N VAL A 25 -2.76 -8.83 8.91
CA VAL A 25 -2.76 -10.14 8.24
C VAL A 25 -3.78 -10.16 7.12
N LEU A 26 -4.99 -9.63 7.34
CA LEU A 26 -6.03 -9.53 6.30
C LEU A 26 -5.58 -8.67 5.12
N ALA A 27 -4.90 -7.55 5.37
CA ALA A 27 -4.38 -6.67 4.32
C ALA A 27 -3.18 -7.28 3.57
N LEU A 28 -2.33 -8.04 4.27
CA LEU A 28 -1.17 -8.72 3.66
C LEU A 28 -1.55 -9.99 2.90
N PHE A 29 -2.66 -10.65 3.26
CA PHE A 29 -3.10 -11.88 2.62
C PHE A 29 -3.14 -11.83 1.08
N PRO A 30 -3.77 -10.84 0.42
CA PRO A 30 -3.74 -10.74 -1.04
C PRO A 30 -2.34 -10.49 -1.60
N ILE A 31 -1.49 -9.74 -0.89
CA ILE A 31 -0.11 -9.46 -1.30
C ILE A 31 0.70 -10.76 -1.29
N LEU A 32 0.55 -11.59 -0.25
CA LEU A 32 1.20 -12.89 -0.16
C LEU A 32 0.78 -13.81 -1.30
N ILE A 33 -0.50 -13.79 -1.69
CA ILE A 33 -1.00 -14.57 -2.84
C ILE A 33 -0.35 -14.09 -4.15
N VAL A 34 -0.21 -12.78 -4.36
CA VAL A 34 0.45 -12.23 -5.55
C VAL A 34 1.92 -12.66 -5.62
N VAL A 35 2.64 -12.55 -4.50
CA VAL A 35 4.05 -12.98 -4.40
C VAL A 35 4.18 -14.49 -4.65
N VAL A 36 3.33 -15.31 -4.05
CA VAL A 36 3.36 -16.76 -4.29
C VAL A 36 3.07 -17.10 -5.75
N ASN A 37 2.13 -16.40 -6.39
CA ASN A 37 1.78 -16.63 -7.78
C ASN A 37 2.82 -16.09 -8.77
N SER A 38 3.63 -15.08 -8.41
CA SER A 38 4.70 -14.58 -9.29
C SER A 38 5.81 -15.62 -9.53
N PHE A 39 5.97 -16.58 -8.62
CA PHE A 39 6.87 -17.73 -8.79
C PHE A 39 6.23 -18.95 -9.47
N LYS A 40 4.96 -18.87 -9.90
CA LYS A 40 4.28 -19.98 -10.58
C LYS A 40 4.28 -19.80 -12.10
N SER A 41 4.38 -20.91 -12.83
CA SER A 41 4.09 -20.90 -14.27
C SER A 41 2.65 -20.47 -14.56
N ARG A 42 2.39 -19.87 -15.73
CA ARG A 42 1.05 -19.40 -16.13
C ARG A 42 -0.01 -20.50 -16.00
N ARG A 43 0.30 -21.74 -16.38
CA ARG A 43 -0.57 -22.93 -16.20
C ARG A 43 -0.88 -23.24 -14.73
N GLY A 44 0.07 -23.03 -13.84
CA GLY A 44 -0.07 -23.22 -12.40
C GLY A 44 -0.98 -22.20 -11.72
N ILE A 45 -0.91 -20.94 -12.16
CA ILE A 45 -1.76 -19.85 -11.65
C ILE A 45 -3.24 -20.15 -11.93
N PHE A 46 -3.58 -20.58 -13.15
CA PHE A 46 -4.97 -20.88 -13.53
C PHE A 46 -5.53 -22.16 -12.89
N LYS A 47 -4.68 -23.18 -12.63
CA LYS A 47 -5.13 -24.45 -12.06
C LYS A 47 -5.34 -24.39 -10.55
N SER A 48 -4.50 -23.65 -9.82
CA SER A 48 -4.50 -23.62 -8.35
C SER A 48 -4.01 -22.27 -7.82
N PRO A 49 -4.85 -21.22 -7.85
CA PRO A 49 -4.44 -19.85 -7.52
C PRO A 49 -4.12 -19.65 -6.02
N LEU A 50 -4.81 -20.38 -5.13
CA LEU A 50 -4.65 -20.27 -3.67
C LEU A 50 -3.66 -21.30 -3.07
N SER A 51 -3.21 -22.28 -3.83
CA SER A 51 -2.29 -23.31 -3.32
C SER A 51 -0.85 -22.82 -3.30
N PHE A 52 -0.05 -23.28 -2.35
CA PHE A 52 1.40 -23.03 -2.35
C PHE A 52 2.08 -23.62 -3.60
N PRO A 53 3.21 -23.07 -4.06
CA PRO A 53 3.89 -23.55 -5.25
C PRO A 53 4.51 -24.92 -4.97
N THR A 54 4.15 -25.92 -5.78
CA THR A 54 4.76 -27.25 -5.77
C THR A 54 5.94 -27.28 -6.74
N GLU A 55 6.89 -28.21 -6.58
CA GLU A 55 8.03 -28.48 -7.49
C GLU A 55 7.68 -28.40 -9.00
N LYS A 56 6.49 -28.88 -9.39
CA LYS A 56 6.02 -28.88 -10.79
C LYS A 56 5.49 -27.54 -11.29
N THR A 57 5.23 -26.61 -10.39
CA THR A 57 4.55 -25.34 -10.65
C THR A 57 5.49 -24.15 -10.50
N PHE A 58 6.59 -24.31 -9.77
CA PHE A 58 7.62 -23.28 -9.61
C PHE A 58 8.29 -22.96 -10.96
N SER A 59 8.27 -21.69 -11.37
CA SER A 59 8.87 -21.25 -12.61
C SER A 59 9.25 -19.77 -12.54
N VAL A 60 10.49 -19.47 -12.97
CA VAL A 60 11.03 -18.10 -13.07
C VAL A 60 10.78 -17.50 -14.46
N SER A 61 10.14 -18.26 -15.38
CA SER A 61 9.86 -17.83 -16.76
C SER A 61 9.07 -16.52 -16.86
N GLY A 62 8.24 -16.20 -15.87
CA GLY A 62 7.54 -14.91 -15.79
C GLY A 62 8.50 -13.73 -15.68
N TYR A 63 9.52 -13.84 -14.83
CA TYR A 63 10.54 -12.79 -14.67
C TYR A 63 11.40 -12.65 -15.92
N GLU A 64 11.83 -13.76 -16.54
CA GLU A 64 12.58 -13.72 -17.79
C GLU A 64 11.79 -13.06 -18.92
N THR A 65 10.49 -13.33 -19.01
CA THR A 65 9.60 -12.72 -20.01
C THR A 65 9.49 -11.21 -19.79
N VAL A 66 9.35 -10.75 -18.55
CA VAL A 66 9.27 -9.31 -18.24
C VAL A 66 10.61 -8.61 -18.48
N LEU A 67 11.72 -9.24 -18.11
CA LEU A 67 13.05 -8.62 -18.20
C LEU A 67 13.63 -8.60 -19.62
N PHE A 68 13.40 -9.65 -20.42
CA PHE A 68 14.04 -9.81 -21.73
C PHE A 68 13.09 -9.74 -22.93
N ARG A 69 11.79 -9.97 -22.73
CA ARG A 69 10.81 -10.01 -23.83
C ARG A 69 9.78 -8.88 -23.77
N SER A 70 9.87 -7.99 -22.80
CA SER A 70 8.97 -6.85 -22.64
C SER A 70 9.77 -5.56 -22.57
N ASP A 71 9.19 -4.45 -23.02
CA ASP A 71 9.74 -3.09 -22.88
C ASP A 71 9.60 -2.59 -21.42
N PHE A 72 9.93 -3.45 -20.44
CA PHE A 72 9.74 -3.20 -19.02
C PHE A 72 10.46 -1.92 -18.58
N GLU A 73 11.68 -1.69 -19.05
CA GLU A 73 12.44 -0.47 -18.75
C GLU A 73 11.71 0.79 -19.22
N LEU A 74 11.09 0.76 -20.40
CA LEU A 74 10.33 1.87 -20.95
C LEU A 74 9.07 2.13 -20.12
N TYR A 75 8.30 1.09 -19.80
CA TYR A 75 7.09 1.24 -18.99
C TYR A 75 7.40 1.71 -17.57
N PHE A 76 8.43 1.14 -16.94
CA PHE A 76 8.87 1.53 -15.61
C PHE A 76 9.35 2.98 -15.58
N SER A 77 10.19 3.38 -16.55
CA SER A 77 10.71 4.75 -16.65
C SER A 77 9.60 5.77 -16.91
N ASN A 78 8.64 5.46 -17.78
CA ASN A 78 7.49 6.33 -18.03
C ASN A 78 6.67 6.56 -16.76
N SER A 79 6.33 5.50 -16.02
CA SER A 79 5.60 5.64 -14.75
C SER A 79 6.40 6.39 -13.69
N MET A 80 7.72 6.18 -13.63
CA MET A 80 8.61 6.88 -12.70
C MET A 80 8.66 8.38 -13.01
N ILE A 81 8.86 8.76 -14.28
CA ILE A 81 8.90 10.16 -14.71
C ILE A 81 7.57 10.83 -14.40
N VAL A 82 6.44 10.23 -14.80
CA VAL A 82 5.12 10.79 -14.54
C VAL A 82 4.88 10.98 -13.04
N THR A 83 5.19 9.97 -12.23
CA THR A 83 4.96 10.02 -10.78
C THR A 83 5.83 11.10 -10.11
N VAL A 84 7.13 11.15 -10.43
CA VAL A 84 8.05 12.14 -9.85
C VAL A 84 7.68 13.56 -10.28
N THR A 85 7.41 13.77 -11.57
CA THR A 85 6.99 15.09 -12.07
C THR A 85 5.66 15.52 -11.45
N SER A 86 4.68 14.62 -11.36
CA SER A 86 3.41 14.91 -10.68
C SER A 86 3.61 15.25 -9.20
N LEU A 87 4.39 14.47 -8.45
CA LEU A 87 4.67 14.75 -7.04
C LEU A 87 5.36 16.12 -6.86
N CYS A 88 6.35 16.45 -7.70
CA CYS A 88 7.01 17.75 -7.66
C CYS A 88 6.03 18.90 -7.85
N LEU A 89 5.15 18.81 -8.86
CA LEU A 89 4.16 19.85 -9.12
C LEU A 89 3.11 19.93 -8.00
N ILE A 90 2.62 18.78 -7.52
CA ILE A 90 1.66 18.71 -6.40
C ILE A 90 2.26 19.32 -5.14
N LEU A 91 3.51 19.02 -4.81
CA LEU A 91 4.16 19.59 -3.63
C LEU A 91 4.41 21.09 -3.79
N LEU A 92 4.86 21.53 -4.97
CA LEU A 92 5.10 22.95 -5.23
C LEU A 92 3.82 23.77 -5.07
N PHE A 93 2.77 23.42 -5.80
CA PHE A 93 1.51 24.16 -5.77
C PHE A 93 0.70 23.87 -4.51
N GLY A 94 0.73 22.63 -4.02
CA GLY A 94 0.04 22.21 -2.81
C GLY A 94 0.60 22.87 -1.56
N ALA A 95 1.93 23.04 -1.45
CA ALA A 95 2.53 23.78 -0.34
C ALA A 95 2.15 25.26 -0.38
N MET A 96 2.19 25.90 -1.56
CA MET A 96 1.77 27.30 -1.74
C MET A 96 0.28 27.50 -1.38
N ALA A 97 -0.59 26.59 -1.82
CA ALA A 97 -2.01 26.63 -1.50
C ALA A 97 -2.26 26.37 0.00
N SER A 98 -1.60 25.36 0.57
CA SER A 98 -1.72 25.01 1.99
C SER A 98 -1.28 26.15 2.91
N TYR A 99 -0.25 26.92 2.53
CA TYR A 99 0.18 28.09 3.30
C TYR A 99 -0.92 29.16 3.34
N THR A 100 -1.55 29.43 2.20
CA THR A 100 -2.66 30.38 2.13
C THR A 100 -3.85 29.92 2.97
N PHE A 101 -4.19 28.62 2.95
CA PHE A 101 -5.25 28.08 3.79
C PHE A 101 -4.95 28.09 5.28
N ALA A 102 -3.68 27.94 5.68
CA ALA A 102 -3.27 27.96 7.08
C ALA A 102 -3.29 29.39 7.68
N GLU A 103 -2.86 30.40 6.90
CA GLU A 103 -2.61 31.74 7.44
C GLU A 103 -3.69 32.78 7.07
N TYR A 104 -4.32 32.69 5.90
CA TYR A 104 -5.28 33.70 5.44
C TYR A 104 -6.73 33.37 5.80
N ARG A 105 -7.35 34.23 6.62
CA ARG A 105 -8.80 34.20 6.89
C ARG A 105 -9.58 34.88 5.77
N PHE A 106 -9.84 34.17 4.67
CA PHE A 106 -10.67 34.67 3.57
C PHE A 106 -12.18 34.43 3.84
N LYS A 107 -13.05 35.16 3.13
CA LYS A 107 -14.51 35.20 3.37
C LYS A 107 -15.23 33.85 3.17
N GLY A 108 -14.60 32.87 2.50
CA GLY A 108 -15.09 31.50 2.32
C GLY A 108 -14.47 30.46 3.28
N ASN A 109 -13.63 30.89 4.24
CA ASN A 109 -12.95 30.01 5.18
C ASN A 109 -13.92 29.20 6.06
N THR A 110 -15.12 29.72 6.32
CA THR A 110 -16.17 29.01 7.08
C THR A 110 -16.69 27.75 6.38
N LEU A 111 -16.69 27.72 5.04
CA LEU A 111 -17.14 26.54 4.28
C LEU A 111 -16.04 25.47 4.21
N LEU A 112 -14.77 25.89 4.09
CA LEU A 112 -13.61 25.00 4.08
C LEU A 112 -13.30 24.43 5.48
N GLY A 113 -13.46 25.22 6.54
CA GLY A 113 -13.31 24.76 7.93
C GLY A 113 -14.43 23.84 8.43
N LEU A 114 -15.52 23.67 7.67
CA LEU A 114 -16.56 22.67 7.97
C LEU A 114 -16.22 21.28 7.39
N PHE A 115 -15.34 21.23 6.38
CA PHE A 115 -14.97 20.00 5.65
C PHE A 115 -13.62 19.42 6.07
N MET A 116 -12.77 20.23 6.73
CA MET A 116 -11.54 19.79 7.42
C MET A 116 -11.85 19.35 8.85
#